data_AF-A0A9R0UXW3-F1
#
_entry.id   AF-A0A9R0UXW3-F1
#
_cell.length_a   1.000
_cell.length_b   1.000
_cell.length_c   1.000
_cell.angle_alpha   90.00
_cell.angle_beta   90.00
_cell.angle_gamma   90.00
#
_symmetry.space_group_name_H-M   'P 1'
#
loop_
_entity.id
_entity.type
_entity.pdbx_description
1 polymer ?
#
loop_
_entity_poly.entity_id
_entity_poly.type
_entity_poly.pdbx_seq_one_letter_code
_entity_poly.pdbx_strand_id
1 'polypeptide(L)'
;MWDIRKMTSNADGSENRVPAWDYRYSRYPQQYKQQKHPHDQSVATYRGHSVLRTLIRCYFSPTYSTGQKYIYTGSYDASVCIYDVL
;
A
#
# COMPACT_ATOMS: atom_id res chain seq x y z
N MET A 1 -3.65 9.50 1.89
CA MET A 1 -2.80 9.30 0.70
C MET A 1 -3.65 8.66 -0.38
N TRP A 2 -3.41 8.98 -1.66
CA TRP A 2 -4.11 8.37 -2.79
C TRP A 2 -3.17 7.40 -3.51
N ASP A 3 -3.75 6.40 -4.18
CA ASP A 3 -2.99 5.44 -5.00
C ASP A 3 -2.41 6.19 -6.22
N ILE A 4 -1.07 6.23 -6.34
CA ILE A 4 -0.36 6.83 -7.47
C ILE A 4 0.44 5.73 -8.17
N ARG A 5 0.28 5.66 -9.49
CA ARG A 5 0.94 4.67 -10.34
C ARG A 5 1.72 5.34 -11.47
N LYS A 6 2.74 4.63 -11.96
CA LYS A 6 3.45 4.97 -13.19
C LYS A 6 2.49 4.90 -14.38
N MET A 7 2.71 5.77 -15.36
CA MET A 7 2.00 5.72 -16.63
C MET A 7 2.48 4.50 -17.44
N THR A 8 1.56 3.74 -18.02
CA THR A 8 1.87 2.59 -18.88
C THR A 8 1.17 2.69 -20.22
N SER A 9 1.74 2.04 -21.23
CA SER A 9 1.06 1.90 -22.53
C SER A 9 -0.11 0.92 -22.42
N ASN A 10 -1.11 1.04 -23.30
CA ASN A 10 -2.25 0.10 -23.34
C ASN A 10 -1.83 -1.33 -23.72
N ALA A 11 -0.70 -1.49 -24.41
CA ALA A 11 -0.17 -2.80 -24.79
C ALA A 11 0.39 -3.59 -23.57
N ASP A 12 0.77 -2.89 -22.51
CA ASP A 12 1.31 -3.48 -21.27
C ASP A 12 0.24 -3.74 -20.21
N GLY A 13 -1.03 -3.48 -20.53
CA GLY A 13 -2.16 -3.69 -19.64
C GLY A 13 -2.41 -5.17 -19.41
N SER A 14 -2.08 -5.68 -18.22
CA SER A 14 -2.46 -7.04 -17.82
C SER A 14 -3.96 -7.14 -17.54
N GLU A 15 -4.59 -8.24 -17.94
CA GLU A 15 -5.97 -8.55 -17.55
C GLU A 15 -6.14 -8.47 -16.03
N ASN A 16 -7.05 -7.61 -15.58
CA ASN A 16 -7.44 -7.52 -14.17
C ASN A 16 -8.25 -8.75 -13.78
N ARG A 17 -7.57 -9.88 -13.51
CA ARG A 17 -8.19 -10.96 -12.76
C ARG A 17 -8.40 -10.47 -11.34
N VAL A 18 -9.65 -10.17 -11.00
CA VAL A 18 -10.04 -9.82 -9.63
C VAL A 18 -9.67 -11.01 -8.76
N PRO A 19 -8.70 -10.87 -7.83
CA PRO A 19 -8.35 -11.95 -6.93
C PRO A 19 -9.59 -12.30 -6.10
N ALA A 20 -9.83 -13.58 -5.82
CA ALA A 20 -10.92 -14.02 -4.94
C ALA A 20 -10.73 -13.58 -3.46
N TRP A 21 -9.75 -12.73 -3.19
CA TRP A 21 -9.44 -12.22 -1.87
C TRP A 21 -9.94 -10.79 -1.72
N ASP A 22 -10.59 -10.53 -0.58
CA ASP A 22 -11.08 -9.22 -0.18
C ASP A 22 -10.67 -8.95 1.27
N TYR A 23 -9.99 -7.83 1.49
CA TYR A 23 -9.49 -7.41 2.80
C TYR A 23 -10.60 -7.18 3.85
N ARG A 24 -11.85 -7.01 3.41
CA ARG A 24 -13.02 -6.83 4.29
C ARG A 24 -13.39 -8.12 4.99
N TYR A 25 -13.21 -9.27 4.32
CA TYR A 25 -13.70 -10.57 4.79
C TYR A 25 -12.59 -11.50 5.26
N SER A 26 -11.37 -11.37 4.73
CA SER A 26 -10.29 -12.33 4.97
C SER A 26 -8.91 -11.68 5.05
N ARG A 27 -8.00 -12.31 5.82
CA ARG A 27 -6.57 -11.93 5.84
C ARG A 27 -5.91 -12.24 4.49
N TYR A 28 -5.00 -11.38 4.05
CA TYR A 28 -4.21 -11.64 2.84
C TYR A 28 -3.33 -12.89 3.01
N PRO A 29 -3.28 -13.82 2.04
CA PRO A 29 -2.50 -15.04 2.16
C PRO A 29 -1.01 -14.76 2.41
N GLN A 30 -0.44 -15.42 3.41
CA GLN A 30 0.91 -15.10 3.90
C GLN A 30 1.99 -15.39 2.85
N GLN A 31 1.80 -16.43 2.03
CA GLN A 31 2.71 -16.80 0.95
C GLN A 31 2.86 -15.73 -0.14
N TYR A 32 1.87 -14.84 -0.30
CA TYR A 32 1.90 -13.81 -1.33
C TYR A 32 2.34 -12.43 -0.79
N LYS A 33 2.52 -12.28 0.54
CA LYS A 33 2.81 -10.98 1.18
C LYS A 33 4.08 -10.29 0.69
N GLN A 34 5.05 -11.04 0.17
CA GLN A 34 6.31 -10.50 -0.36
C GLN A 34 6.39 -10.58 -1.88
N GLN A 35 5.38 -11.14 -2.54
CA GLN A 35 5.37 -11.21 -4.00
C GLN A 35 5.09 -9.82 -4.58
N LYS A 36 5.81 -9.50 -5.65
CA LYS A 36 5.57 -8.32 -6.48
C LYS A 36 4.88 -8.79 -7.75
N HIS A 37 3.80 -8.13 -8.15
CA HIS A 37 3.11 -8.47 -9.38
C HIS A 37 4.02 -8.17 -10.58
N PRO A 38 4.07 -9.03 -11.62
CA PRO A 38 4.92 -8.80 -12.80
C PRO A 38 4.63 -7.47 -13.49
N HIS A 39 3.37 -7.02 -13.45
CA HIS A 39 2.91 -5.75 -14.01
C HIS A 39 2.68 -4.67 -12.94
N ASP A 40 3.36 -4.74 -11.79
CA ASP A 40 3.23 -3.73 -10.73
C ASP A 40 3.76 -2.36 -11.19
N GLN A 41 2.87 -1.37 -11.18
CA GLN A 41 3.14 0.02 -11.58
C GLN A 41 3.17 0.99 -10.39
N SER A 42 3.29 0.49 -9.16
CA SER A 42 3.47 1.33 -7.99
C SER A 42 4.71 2.23 -8.13
N VAL A 43 4.57 3.50 -7.73
CA VAL A 43 5.72 4.42 -7.63
C VAL A 43 6.59 4.04 -6.44
N ALA A 44 5.96 3.67 -5.32
CA ALA A 44 6.60 3.13 -4.12
C ALA A 44 5.66 2.11 -3.45
N THR A 45 6.23 1.16 -2.73
CA THR A 45 5.47 0.15 -1.97
C THR A 45 5.96 0.10 -0.53
N TYR A 46 5.05 0.30 0.42
CA TYR A 46 5.32 0.20 1.86
C TYR A 46 4.62 -1.02 2.44
N ARG A 47 5.38 -1.92 3.07
CA ARG A 47 4.89 -3.20 3.62
C ARG A 47 4.95 -3.21 5.14
N GLY A 48 4.27 -4.17 5.77
CA GLY A 48 4.33 -4.40 7.23
C GLY A 48 3.06 -4.03 7.99
N HIS A 49 2.22 -3.15 7.45
CA HIS A 49 0.89 -2.86 8.00
C HIS A 49 -0.20 -3.72 7.33
N SER A 50 -1.36 -3.85 7.97
CA SER A 50 -2.53 -4.54 7.38
C SER A 50 -3.77 -3.65 7.40
N VAL A 51 -4.41 -3.48 6.24
CA VAL A 51 -5.68 -2.76 6.04
C VAL A 51 -6.84 -3.75 6.01
N LEU A 52 -7.29 -4.26 7.17
CA LEU A 52 -8.41 -5.21 7.24
C LEU A 52 -9.65 -4.55 7.85
N ARG A 53 -10.84 -4.89 7.32
CA ARG A 53 -12.19 -4.51 7.78
C ARG A 53 -12.52 -3.01 7.84
N THR A 54 -11.55 -2.16 8.05
CA THR A 54 -11.69 -0.74 8.39
C THR A 54 -10.99 0.13 7.35
N LEU A 55 -11.44 1.37 7.24
CA LEU A 55 -10.75 2.40 6.46
C LEU A 55 -9.53 2.90 7.25
N ILE A 56 -8.40 2.21 7.12
CA ILE A 56 -7.13 2.66 7.70
C ILE A 56 -6.51 3.71 6.78
N ARG A 57 -6.03 4.80 7.38
CA ARG A 57 -5.50 5.95 6.66
C ARG A 57 -3.99 6.07 6.87
N CYS A 58 -3.35 6.68 5.88
CA CYS A 58 -1.95 7.04 5.91
C CYS A 58 -1.73 8.47 5.40
N TYR A 59 -0.68 9.10 5.93
CA TYR A 59 -0.33 10.49 5.68
C TYR A 59 1.17 10.69 5.66
N PHE A 60 1.61 11.68 4.89
CA PHE A 60 2.95 12.25 5.06
C PHE A 60 2.98 13.08 6.33
N SER A 61 4.12 13.03 7.01
CA SER A 61 4.43 13.92 8.14
C SER A 61 4.44 15.39 7.72
N PRO A 62 4.19 16.35 8.63
CA PRO A 62 4.01 17.75 8.26
C PRO A 62 5.27 18.37 7.63
N THR A 63 5.10 19.12 6.53
CA THR A 63 6.22 19.74 5.82
C THR A 63 7.04 20.69 6.70
N TYR A 64 6.38 21.46 7.58
CA TYR A 64 7.05 22.50 8.37
C TYR A 64 7.98 21.97 9.47
N SER A 65 7.75 20.75 9.98
CA SER A 65 8.52 20.19 11.10
C SER A 65 9.43 19.03 10.70
N THR A 66 9.04 18.25 9.69
CA THR A 66 9.80 17.07 9.25
C THR A 66 10.16 17.10 7.77
N GLY A 67 9.74 18.13 7.02
CA GLY A 67 9.97 18.18 5.57
C GLY A 67 9.27 17.05 4.80
N GLN A 68 8.21 16.45 5.36
CA GLN A 68 7.55 15.25 4.82
C GLN A 68 8.45 13.98 4.80
N LYS A 69 9.51 13.95 5.62
CA LYS A 69 10.44 12.83 5.73
C LYS A 69 9.81 11.48 6.05
N TYR A 70 8.72 11.47 6.80
CA TYR A 70 8.06 10.23 7.24
C TYR A 70 6.68 10.06 6.61
N ILE A 71 6.30 8.79 6.39
CA ILE A 71 4.91 8.37 6.22
C ILE A 71 4.48 7.64 7.49
N TYR A 72 3.31 7.97 8.04
CA TYR A 72 2.69 7.21 9.12
C TYR A 72 1.36 6.61 8.69
N THR A 73 1.10 5.39 9.13
CA THR A 73 -0.14 4.66 8.85
C THR A 73 -0.57 3.86 10.07
N GLY A 74 -1.88 3.70 10.24
CA GLY A 74 -2.40 2.69 11.15
C GLY A 74 -2.23 1.28 10.58
N SER A 75 -2.51 0.28 11.42
CA SER A 75 -2.60 -1.12 11.06
C SER A 75 -3.76 -1.78 11.82
N TYR A 76 -4.30 -2.86 11.26
CA TYR A 76 -5.43 -3.61 11.83
C TYR A 76 -5.18 -4.12 13.25
N ASP A 77 -3.92 -4.38 13.59
CA ASP A 77 -3.48 -4.84 14.92
C ASP A 77 -3.30 -3.70 15.93
N ALA A 78 -3.94 -2.56 15.71
CA ALA A 78 -3.88 -1.35 16.54
C ALA A 78 -2.46 -0.75 16.67
N SER A 79 -1.52 -1.14 15.81
CA SER A 79 -0.20 -0.54 15.73
C SER A 79 -0.15 0.63 14.75
N VAL A 80 0.88 1.48 14.90
CA VAL A 80 1.23 2.52 13.94
C VAL A 80 2.55 2.14 13.28
N CYS A 81 2.57 2.09 11.95
CA CYS A 81 3.80 1.92 11.18
C CYS A 81 4.29 3.29 10.71
N ILE A 82 5.57 3.57 10.93
CA ILE A 82 6.24 4.78 10.46
C ILE A 82 7.34 4.36 9.49
N TYR A 83 7.33 4.96 8.30
CA TYR A 83 8.32 4.75 7.25
C TYR A 83 9.17 6.01 7.10
N ASP A 84 10.49 5.85 7.06
CA ASP A 84 11.42 6.89 6.63
C ASP A 84 11.51 6.86 5.10
N VAL A 85 11.24 7.98 4.43
CA VAL A 85 11.09 8.06 2.96
C VAL A 85 11.97 9.11 2.29
N LEU A 86 12.85 9.79 3.04
CA LEU A 86 13.87 10.71 2.53
C LEU A 86 15.29 10.30 2.95
#